data_AF-E7BUP0-F1
#
_entry.id   AF-E7BUP0-F1
#
_cell.length_a   1.000
_cell.length_b   1.000
_cell.length_c   1.000
_cell.angle_alpha   90.00
_cell.angle_beta   90.00
_cell.angle_gamma   90.00
#
_symmetry.space_group_name_H-M   'P 1'
#
loop_
_entity.id
_entity.type
_entity.pdbx_description
1 polymer ?
#
loop_
_entity_poly.entity_id
_entity_poly.type
_entity_poly.pdbx_seq_one_letter_code
_entity_poly.pdbx_strand_id
1 'polypeptide(L)'
;EPDEVEYEPRGSRLLVRGLGELEMDEDEEDYESSAKLLGMSFMNRSSGLRNSATGYRQNPDGACSVPSARTMVVCAFVIVVAISVIMVIYLLPRCTFTKEGCHRKNQSMGLIQPIATNGKLFPWAQFRLPTAIMPLRYELNLHPNITSMTFKGSVVISIQPLQATWNIILHSSGHNISRATFMSAVSSQEKQVEVLEYPLRDQIAIVAPEALL
;
A
#
# COMPACT_ATOMS: atom_id res chain seq x y z
N GLU A 1 -44.51 7.79 -25.54
CA GLU A 1 -43.06 7.64 -25.74
C GLU A 1 -42.36 8.19 -24.51
N PRO A 2 -41.63 7.39 -23.73
CA PRO A 2 -40.81 7.92 -22.66
C PRO A 2 -39.38 8.16 -23.17
N ASP A 3 -38.91 9.40 -23.02
CA ASP A 3 -37.56 9.83 -23.36
C ASP A 3 -36.52 9.02 -22.57
N GLU A 4 -35.69 8.27 -23.30
CA GLU A 4 -34.52 7.59 -22.79
C GLU A 4 -33.45 8.63 -22.41
N VAL A 5 -33.27 8.85 -21.11
CA VAL A 5 -32.10 9.61 -20.62
C VAL A 5 -30.99 8.61 -20.35
N GLU A 6 -30.11 8.48 -21.34
CA GLU A 6 -28.89 7.68 -21.31
C GLU A 6 -27.93 8.21 -20.22
N TYR A 7 -27.65 7.39 -19.21
CA TYR A 7 -26.78 7.75 -18.09
C TYR A 7 -25.31 7.46 -18.47
N GLU A 8 -24.53 8.52 -18.68
CA GLU A 8 -23.10 8.43 -18.99
C GLU A 8 -22.28 8.32 -17.68
N PRO A 9 -21.56 7.20 -17.41
CA PRO A 9 -20.74 7.10 -16.22
C PRO A 9 -19.46 7.92 -16.38
N ARG A 10 -19.34 9.02 -15.63
CA ARG A 10 -18.08 9.75 -15.44
C ARG A 10 -17.02 8.81 -14.83
N GLY A 11 -16.16 8.27 -15.67
CA GLY A 11 -15.02 7.46 -15.29
C GLY A 11 -14.03 8.25 -14.42
N SER A 12 -13.88 7.85 -13.17
CA SER A 12 -12.80 8.29 -12.30
C SER A 12 -11.48 7.67 -12.76
N ARG A 13 -10.63 8.50 -13.38
CA ARG A 13 -9.26 8.15 -13.80
C ARG A 13 -8.40 7.87 -12.56
N LEU A 14 -8.19 6.59 -12.25
CA LEU A 14 -7.10 6.13 -11.39
C LEU A 14 -5.81 6.12 -12.21
N LEU A 15 -4.83 6.91 -11.79
CA LEU A 15 -3.48 6.88 -12.36
C LEU A 15 -2.75 5.63 -11.84
N VAL A 16 -2.57 4.64 -12.71
CA VAL A 16 -1.62 3.54 -12.51
C VAL A 16 -0.35 3.86 -13.30
N ARG A 17 0.80 3.84 -12.62
CA ARG A 17 2.14 4.11 -13.16
C ARG A 17 2.85 2.79 -13.51
N GLY A 18 3.45 2.74 -14.71
CA GLY A 18 4.50 1.79 -15.16
C GLY A 18 3.96 0.55 -15.88
N LEU A 19 4.58 -0.02 -16.93
CA LEU A 19 5.87 0.20 -17.61
C LEU A 19 5.84 -0.67 -18.90
N GLY A 20 6.50 -0.25 -19.99
CA GLY A 20 6.68 -1.00 -21.25
C GLY A 20 5.72 -0.57 -22.35
N GLU A 21 6.11 -0.31 -23.60
CA GLU A 21 7.21 -0.90 -24.36
C GLU A 21 7.89 0.13 -25.30
N LEU A 22 9.13 -0.23 -25.64
CA LEU A 22 10.03 0.41 -26.58
C LEU A 22 9.60 0.04 -28.01
N GLU A 23 9.38 1.00 -28.89
CA GLU A 23 9.73 0.84 -30.31
C GLU A 23 10.40 2.12 -30.80
N MET A 24 11.56 1.90 -31.42
CA MET A 24 12.43 2.89 -32.02
C MET A 24 11.77 3.41 -33.29
N ASP A 25 11.83 4.71 -33.53
CA ASP A 25 12.10 5.23 -34.86
C ASP A 25 12.96 6.48 -34.72
N GLU A 26 14.02 6.47 -35.53
CA GLU A 26 15.07 7.48 -35.64
C GLU A 26 14.45 8.82 -36.02
N ASP A 27 14.80 9.89 -35.31
CA ASP A 27 14.96 11.22 -35.90
C ASP A 27 15.81 12.10 -34.97
N GLU A 28 16.81 12.69 -35.61
CA GLU A 28 17.96 13.42 -35.14
C GLU A 28 17.58 14.87 -34.83
N GLU A 29 17.72 15.37 -33.59
CA GLU A 29 17.72 16.82 -33.31
C GLU A 29 18.22 17.16 -31.87
N ASP A 30 19.38 17.81 -31.82
CA ASP A 30 19.89 18.76 -30.83
C ASP A 30 19.33 18.76 -29.38
N TYR A 31 20.10 18.24 -28.43
CA TYR A 31 19.95 18.63 -27.02
C TYR A 31 21.28 18.60 -26.25
N GLU A 32 22.19 19.52 -26.61
CA GLU A 32 23.19 19.99 -25.66
C GLU A 32 22.50 20.82 -24.56
N SER A 33 23.02 20.69 -23.33
CA SER A 33 22.88 21.67 -22.25
C SER A 33 21.68 21.52 -21.30
N SER A 34 21.80 20.61 -20.33
CA SER A 34 21.20 20.74 -18.99
C SER A 34 22.05 20.11 -17.88
N ALA A 35 23.37 20.29 -17.93
CA ALA A 35 24.27 20.07 -16.79
C ALA A 35 24.81 21.43 -16.32
N LYS A 36 23.91 22.30 -15.85
CA LYS A 36 24.26 23.61 -15.29
C LYS A 36 23.32 23.98 -14.13
N LEU A 37 23.21 23.09 -13.15
CA LEU A 37 22.53 23.38 -11.88
C LEU A 37 23.16 22.67 -10.69
N LEU A 38 24.49 22.55 -10.70
CA LEU A 38 25.27 22.42 -9.47
C LEU A 38 26.43 23.42 -9.57
N GLY A 39 26.27 24.51 -8.81
CA GLY A 39 27.26 25.54 -8.65
C GLY A 39 28.53 24.97 -8.06
N MET A 40 29.56 24.88 -8.89
CA MET A 40 30.95 24.73 -8.47
C MET A 40 31.77 25.72 -9.28
N SER A 41 31.78 26.96 -8.81
CA SER A 41 32.68 28.00 -9.30
C SER A 41 34.07 27.79 -8.70
N PHE A 42 35.01 27.31 -9.50
CA PHE A 42 36.42 27.67 -9.35
C PHE A 42 36.94 28.09 -10.72
N MET A 43 36.73 29.36 -11.04
CA MET A 43 37.48 30.04 -12.10
C MET A 43 38.91 30.18 -11.62
N ASN A 44 39.86 29.59 -12.33
CA ASN A 44 41.16 30.22 -12.49
C ASN A 44 41.80 29.79 -13.82
N ARG A 45 41.63 30.61 -14.86
CA ARG A 45 42.53 30.57 -16.01
C ARG A 45 42.78 31.97 -16.56
N SER A 46 44.06 32.34 -16.45
CA SER A 46 44.85 33.23 -17.31
C SER A 46 44.52 34.71 -17.41
N SER A 47 45.44 35.52 -16.90
CA SER A 47 45.89 36.74 -17.60
C SER A 47 47.41 36.81 -17.51
N GLY A 48 48.07 36.83 -18.66
CA GLY A 48 49.52 36.85 -18.78
C GLY A 48 50.14 38.08 -18.12
N LEU A 49 51.30 37.87 -17.50
CA LEU A 49 52.24 38.93 -17.21
C LEU A 49 53.60 38.57 -17.81
N ARG A 50 54.19 39.61 -18.40
CA ARG A 50 55.40 39.64 -19.21
C ARG A 50 56.65 39.46 -18.35
N ASN A 51 57.75 39.20 -19.06
CA ASN A 51 59.14 39.59 -18.78
C ASN A 51 60.00 38.71 -17.85
N SER A 52 60.96 38.07 -18.52
CA SER A 52 62.40 38.20 -18.26
C SER A 52 63.05 37.43 -17.11
N ALA A 53 64.13 36.74 -17.52
CA ALA A 53 65.41 36.59 -16.84
C ALA A 53 65.77 35.17 -16.35
N THR A 54 66.68 34.57 -17.14
CA THR A 54 67.95 33.97 -16.71
C THR A 54 67.94 32.69 -15.88
N GLY A 55 68.37 31.60 -16.53
CA GLY A 55 69.75 31.11 -16.37
C GLY A 55 69.99 29.97 -15.38
N TYR A 56 70.45 28.83 -15.94
CA TYR A 56 71.23 27.73 -15.31
C TYR A 56 70.55 26.98 -14.14
N ARG A 57 70.65 25.66 -13.98
CA ARG A 57 71.71 24.72 -14.34
C ARG A 57 71.15 23.29 -14.24
N GLN A 58 71.63 22.41 -15.11
CA GLN A 58 71.57 20.96 -14.98
C GLN A 58 72.16 20.50 -13.64
N ASN A 59 71.56 19.50 -12.99
CA ASN A 59 72.25 18.26 -12.59
C ASN A 59 71.24 17.22 -12.04
N PRO A 60 71.62 15.94 -11.92
CA PRO A 60 70.93 14.84 -12.59
C PRO A 60 70.50 13.81 -11.54
N ASP A 61 70.14 12.61 -12.01
CA ASP A 61 70.07 11.40 -11.19
C ASP A 61 68.87 11.27 -10.26
N GLY A 62 67.73 11.04 -10.91
CA GLY A 62 66.58 10.37 -10.32
C GLY A 62 65.77 9.72 -11.43
N ALA A 63 66.39 8.84 -12.21
CA ALA A 63 65.69 8.06 -13.23
C ALA A 63 64.69 7.11 -12.54
N CYS A 64 63.42 7.53 -12.40
CA CYS A 64 62.34 6.58 -12.27
C CYS A 64 62.19 5.89 -13.63
N SER A 65 62.89 4.76 -13.77
CA SER A 65 62.76 3.84 -14.90
C SER A 65 61.27 3.62 -15.18
N VAL A 66 60.80 4.09 -16.34
CA VAL A 66 59.44 3.84 -16.79
C VAL A 66 59.32 2.32 -16.94
N PRO A 67 58.45 1.64 -16.17
CA PRO A 67 58.33 0.19 -16.29
C PRO A 67 57.95 -0.15 -17.73
N SER A 68 58.69 -1.09 -18.34
CA SER A 68 58.46 -1.56 -19.71
C SER A 68 56.97 -1.82 -19.94
N ALA A 69 56.41 -1.42 -21.08
CA ALA A 69 54.98 -1.58 -21.37
C ALA A 69 54.45 -3.00 -21.07
N ARG A 70 55.33 -4.01 -21.19
CA ARG A 70 55.04 -5.40 -20.81
C ARG A 70 54.78 -5.59 -19.31
N THR A 71 55.57 -4.98 -18.43
CA THR A 71 55.34 -5.05 -16.98
C THR A 71 54.10 -4.25 -16.57
N MET A 72 53.80 -3.15 -17.25
CA MET A 72 52.53 -2.43 -17.06
C MET A 72 51.30 -3.28 -17.41
N VAL A 73 51.35 -4.01 -18.53
CA VAL A 73 50.27 -4.93 -18.94
C VAL A 73 50.12 -6.09 -17.96
N VAL A 74 51.23 -6.69 -17.50
CA VAL A 74 51.20 -7.76 -16.49
C VAL A 74 50.63 -7.25 -15.17
N CYS A 75 51.06 -6.08 -14.69
CA CYS A 75 50.51 -5.48 -13.47
C CYS A 75 49.01 -5.16 -13.61
N ALA A 76 48.58 -4.60 -14.76
CA ALA A 76 47.17 -4.35 -15.01
C ALA A 76 46.34 -5.63 -15.01
N PHE A 77 46.84 -6.71 -15.63
CA PHE A 77 46.18 -8.01 -15.61
C PHE A 77 46.07 -8.57 -14.19
N VAL A 78 47.14 -8.49 -13.40
CA VAL A 78 47.13 -8.93 -11.99
C VAL A 78 46.13 -8.11 -11.16
N ILE A 79 46.02 -6.81 -11.39
CA ILE A 79 45.04 -5.95 -10.71
C ILE A 79 43.60 -6.32 -11.11
N VAL A 80 43.34 -6.57 -12.40
CA VAL A 80 42.01 -7.00 -12.87
C VAL A 80 41.63 -8.35 -12.26
N VAL A 81 42.56 -9.30 -12.21
CA VAL A 81 42.34 -10.59 -11.56
C VAL A 81 42.08 -10.39 -10.07
N ALA A 82 42.86 -9.56 -9.37
CA ALA A 82 42.65 -9.26 -7.96
C ALA A 82 41.27 -8.62 -7.70
N ILE A 83 40.85 -7.64 -8.51
CA ILE A 83 39.52 -7.01 -8.42
C ILE A 83 38.42 -8.04 -8.69
N SER A 84 38.60 -8.94 -9.66
CA SER A 84 37.63 -9.99 -9.95
C SER A 84 37.48 -10.97 -8.77
N VAL A 85 38.59 -11.37 -8.14
CA VAL A 85 38.60 -12.26 -6.97
C VAL A 85 37.98 -11.56 -5.76
N ILE A 86 38.30 -10.29 -5.54
CA ILE A 86 37.69 -9.42 -4.52
C ILE A 86 36.17 -9.35 -4.76
N MET A 87 35.72 -9.01 -5.96
CA MET A 87 34.31 -8.92 -6.30
C MET A 87 33.60 -10.25 -6.04
N VAL A 88 34.20 -11.38 -6.42
CA VAL A 88 33.69 -12.73 -6.14
C VAL A 88 33.61 -13.00 -4.63
N ILE A 89 34.65 -12.66 -3.84
CA ILE A 89 34.67 -12.83 -2.39
C ILE A 89 33.68 -11.91 -1.66
N TYR A 90 33.38 -10.71 -2.19
CA TYR A 90 32.43 -9.78 -1.56
C TYR A 90 30.98 -10.00 -2.01
N LEU A 91 30.75 -10.45 -3.25
CA LEU A 91 29.42 -10.71 -3.79
C LEU A 91 28.93 -12.13 -3.49
N LEU A 92 29.79 -13.16 -3.45
CA LEU A 92 29.35 -14.52 -3.15
C LEU A 92 28.74 -14.67 -1.73
N PRO A 93 29.30 -14.12 -0.64
CA PRO A 93 28.69 -14.26 0.69
C PRO A 93 27.37 -13.49 0.84
N ARG A 94 27.13 -12.49 -0.02
CA ARG A 94 25.91 -11.67 -0.03
C ARG A 94 24.87 -12.16 -1.04
N CYS A 95 25.23 -13.05 -1.96
CA CYS A 95 24.36 -13.61 -3.00
C CYS A 95 24.36 -15.15 -3.08
N THR A 96 24.94 -15.88 -2.13
CA THR A 96 24.54 -17.28 -1.92
C THR A 96 23.14 -17.26 -1.33
N PHE A 97 22.17 -17.29 -2.23
CA PHE A 97 20.79 -17.71 -1.98
C PHE A 97 20.83 -18.92 -1.04
N THR A 98 20.56 -18.68 0.24
CA THR A 98 20.39 -19.76 1.21
C THR A 98 19.31 -20.67 0.66
N LYS A 99 19.63 -21.96 0.50
CA LYS A 99 18.67 -22.98 0.07
C LYS A 99 17.54 -23.12 1.10
N GLU A 100 17.74 -22.63 2.31
CA GLU A 100 16.66 -22.19 3.17
C GLU A 100 16.27 -20.76 2.78
N GLY A 101 15.28 -20.62 1.89
CA GLY A 101 14.60 -19.34 1.69
C GLY A 101 14.16 -18.76 3.05
N CYS A 102 13.89 -17.46 3.14
CA CYS A 102 13.39 -16.85 4.36
C CYS A 102 12.28 -17.73 4.95
N HIS A 103 12.59 -18.49 6.00
CA HIS A 103 11.60 -19.09 6.86
C HIS A 103 10.98 -17.91 7.59
N ARG A 104 10.08 -17.21 6.89
CA ARG A 104 8.94 -16.62 7.56
C ARG A 104 8.35 -17.81 8.29
N LYS A 105 8.62 -17.92 9.60
CA LYS A 105 7.74 -18.65 10.49
C LYS A 105 6.35 -18.24 10.02
N ASN A 106 5.51 -19.21 9.72
CA ASN A 106 4.10 -18.99 9.51
C ASN A 106 3.59 -18.33 10.79
N GLN A 107 3.78 -17.01 10.93
CA GLN A 107 2.70 -16.18 11.37
C GLN A 107 1.62 -16.55 10.39
N SER A 108 0.76 -17.49 10.82
CA SER A 108 -0.65 -17.41 10.54
C SER A 108 -0.92 -15.94 10.30
N MET A 109 -1.23 -15.57 9.04
CA MET A 109 -1.75 -14.26 8.75
C MET A 109 -2.97 -14.16 9.65
N GLY A 110 -2.77 -13.67 10.87
CA GLY A 110 -3.83 -13.50 11.84
C GLY A 110 -4.78 -12.60 11.12
N LEU A 111 -5.99 -13.09 10.86
CA LEU A 111 -7.06 -12.23 10.40
C LEU A 111 -7.00 -11.02 11.33
N ILE A 112 -6.68 -9.84 10.78
CA ILE A 112 -6.79 -8.59 11.53
C ILE A 112 -8.28 -8.49 11.79
N GLN A 113 -8.70 -8.96 12.97
CA GLN A 113 -10.11 -9.00 13.31
C GLN A 113 -10.59 -7.56 13.42
N PRO A 114 -11.72 -7.21 12.79
CA PRO A 114 -12.22 -5.85 12.85
C PRO A 114 -12.57 -5.50 14.29
N ILE A 115 -12.33 -4.24 14.66
CA ILE A 115 -12.61 -3.72 16.00
C ILE A 115 -13.81 -2.78 15.87
N ALA A 116 -14.81 -2.98 16.71
CA ALA A 116 -16.00 -2.16 16.79
C ALA A 116 -15.72 -0.81 17.46
N THR A 117 -16.65 0.15 17.34
CA THR A 117 -16.54 1.49 17.94
C THR A 117 -16.30 1.49 19.45
N ASN A 118 -16.77 0.48 20.16
CA ASN A 118 -16.59 0.30 21.60
C ASN A 118 -15.28 -0.43 21.99
N GLY A 119 -14.39 -0.70 21.04
CA GLY A 119 -13.12 -1.39 21.25
C GLY A 119 -13.23 -2.92 21.35
N LYS A 120 -14.44 -3.50 21.29
CA LYS A 120 -14.63 -4.95 21.24
C LYS A 120 -14.34 -5.49 19.85
N LEU A 121 -14.06 -6.80 19.76
CA LEU A 121 -13.92 -7.49 18.48
C LEU A 121 -15.28 -7.52 17.75
N PHE A 122 -15.27 -7.09 16.50
CA PHE A 122 -16.43 -7.19 15.63
C PHE A 122 -16.49 -8.59 15.01
N PRO A 123 -17.61 -9.33 15.15
CA PRO A 123 -17.66 -10.77 14.88
C PRO A 123 -17.68 -11.13 13.38
N TRP A 124 -17.46 -10.17 12.48
CA TRP A 124 -17.55 -10.41 11.04
C TRP A 124 -16.50 -9.65 10.23
N ALA A 125 -15.65 -10.40 9.52
CA ALA A 125 -14.49 -9.85 8.82
C ALA A 125 -14.72 -9.56 7.33
N GLN A 126 -15.87 -9.91 6.76
CA GLN A 126 -16.14 -9.74 5.33
C GLN A 126 -17.05 -8.55 5.05
N PHE A 127 -16.96 -8.00 3.84
CA PHE A 127 -17.87 -6.94 3.38
C PHE A 127 -19.29 -7.47 3.10
N ARG A 128 -19.40 -8.66 2.51
CA ARG A 128 -20.70 -9.33 2.29
C ARG A 128 -21.24 -9.83 3.63
N LEU A 129 -22.54 -9.73 3.84
CA LEU A 129 -23.18 -10.27 5.04
C LEU A 129 -23.09 -11.80 5.10
N PRO A 130 -23.10 -12.40 6.30
CA PRO A 130 -23.19 -13.84 6.46
C PRO A 130 -24.49 -14.39 5.87
N THR A 131 -24.46 -15.62 5.39
CA THR A 131 -25.64 -16.34 4.88
C THR A 131 -26.33 -17.20 5.94
N ALA A 132 -25.87 -17.13 7.19
CA ALA A 132 -26.41 -17.93 8.30
C ALA A 132 -27.84 -17.53 8.70
N ILE A 133 -28.31 -16.34 8.31
CA ILE A 133 -29.62 -15.79 8.66
C ILE A 133 -30.27 -15.22 7.41
N MET A 134 -31.54 -15.55 7.22
CA MET A 134 -32.37 -15.02 6.15
C MET A 134 -33.48 -14.12 6.73
N PRO A 135 -33.60 -12.86 6.29
CA PRO A 135 -34.73 -12.03 6.68
C PRO A 135 -36.01 -12.50 5.97
N LEU A 136 -37.12 -12.56 6.72
CA LEU A 136 -38.43 -12.97 6.22
C LEU A 136 -39.36 -11.77 6.01
N ARG A 137 -39.40 -10.86 7.00
CA ARG A 137 -40.32 -9.71 7.01
C ARG A 137 -39.71 -8.54 7.76
N TYR A 138 -39.97 -7.34 7.24
CA TYR A 138 -39.66 -6.08 7.91
C TYR A 138 -40.95 -5.35 8.25
N GLU A 139 -41.05 -4.85 9.47
CA GLU A 139 -42.05 -3.87 9.86
C GLU A 139 -41.32 -2.58 10.21
N LEU A 140 -41.54 -1.56 9.39
CA LEU A 140 -40.83 -0.29 9.46
C LEU A 140 -41.82 0.82 9.80
N ASN A 141 -41.59 1.47 10.94
CA ASN A 141 -42.37 2.62 11.38
C ASN A 141 -41.47 3.86 11.37
N LEU A 142 -41.80 4.85 10.56
CA LEU A 142 -41.04 6.09 10.42
C LEU A 142 -41.88 7.29 10.83
N HIS A 143 -41.24 8.20 11.56
CA HIS A 143 -41.76 9.49 11.98
C HIS A 143 -40.81 10.58 11.47
N PRO A 144 -40.93 10.95 10.17
CA PRO A 144 -40.13 12.02 9.60
C PRO A 144 -40.60 13.39 10.11
N ASN A 145 -39.65 14.28 10.36
CA ASN A 145 -39.88 15.70 10.59
C ASN A 145 -39.18 16.48 9.47
N ILE A 146 -39.98 16.99 8.54
CA ILE A 146 -39.49 17.68 7.34
C ILE A 146 -38.93 19.06 7.68
N THR A 147 -39.47 19.72 8.72
CA THR A 147 -38.98 21.03 9.17
C THR A 147 -37.56 20.95 9.72
N SER A 148 -37.26 19.92 10.52
CA SER A 148 -35.92 19.70 11.06
C SER A 148 -35.04 18.81 10.19
N MET A 149 -35.57 18.26 9.07
CA MET A 149 -34.88 17.27 8.22
C MET A 149 -34.32 16.08 9.00
N THR A 150 -35.10 15.56 9.96
CA THR A 150 -34.73 14.39 10.77
C THR A 150 -35.84 13.36 10.76
N PHE A 151 -35.53 12.12 11.14
CA PHE A 151 -36.56 11.10 11.36
C PHE A 151 -36.27 10.31 12.64
N LYS A 152 -37.33 9.76 13.22
CA LYS A 152 -37.25 8.71 14.24
C LYS A 152 -38.04 7.52 13.76
N GLY A 153 -37.69 6.33 14.19
CA GLY A 153 -38.43 5.15 13.77
C GLY A 153 -38.07 3.91 14.55
N SER A 154 -38.77 2.83 14.23
CA SER A 154 -38.46 1.48 14.67
C SER A 154 -38.49 0.52 13.49
N VAL A 155 -37.63 -0.48 13.54
CA VAL A 155 -37.62 -1.60 12.60
C VAL A 155 -37.74 -2.89 13.40
N VAL A 156 -38.70 -3.73 13.02
CA VAL A 156 -38.82 -5.10 13.52
C VAL A 156 -38.50 -6.03 12.35
N ILE A 157 -37.54 -6.91 12.54
CA ILE A 157 -37.06 -7.83 11.50
C ILE A 157 -37.39 -9.25 11.95
N SER A 158 -38.33 -9.90 11.27
CA SER A 158 -38.53 -11.34 11.42
C SER A 158 -37.46 -12.06 10.61
N ILE A 159 -36.68 -12.90 11.26
CA ILE A 159 -35.55 -13.61 10.66
C ILE A 159 -35.71 -15.13 10.82
N GLN A 160 -35.10 -15.87 9.90
CA GLN A 160 -34.96 -17.32 9.96
C GLN A 160 -33.47 -17.66 9.99
N PRO A 161 -32.95 -18.27 11.07
CA PRO A 161 -31.62 -18.88 11.04
C PRO A 161 -31.62 -20.08 10.08
N LEU A 162 -30.59 -20.14 9.24
CA LEU A 162 -30.26 -21.26 8.36
C LEU A 162 -29.11 -22.09 8.92
N GLN A 163 -28.28 -21.48 9.77
CA GLN A 163 -27.15 -22.11 10.44
C GLN A 163 -27.05 -21.57 11.87
N ALA A 164 -26.54 -22.40 12.78
CA ALA A 164 -26.31 -22.03 14.17
C ALA A 164 -25.39 -20.81 14.27
N THR A 165 -25.89 -19.69 14.83
CA THR A 165 -25.10 -18.46 15.00
C THR A 165 -25.54 -17.67 16.23
N TRP A 166 -24.61 -16.89 16.78
CA TRP A 166 -24.83 -15.98 17.92
C TRP A 166 -24.90 -14.51 17.49
N ASN A 167 -24.52 -14.20 16.25
CA ASN A 167 -24.38 -12.83 15.79
C ASN A 167 -25.27 -12.60 14.57
N ILE A 168 -26.06 -11.54 14.63
CA ILE A 168 -26.86 -11.07 13.51
C ILE A 168 -26.13 -9.85 12.94
N ILE A 169 -25.56 -10.00 11.75
CA ILE A 169 -24.83 -8.91 11.08
C ILE A 169 -25.79 -8.22 10.11
N LEU A 170 -25.93 -6.90 10.24
CA LEU A 170 -26.82 -6.07 9.43
C LEU A 170 -26.06 -4.85 8.91
N HIS A 171 -26.63 -4.21 7.90
CA HIS A 171 -26.18 -2.89 7.47
C HIS A 171 -26.86 -1.78 8.26
N SER A 172 -26.09 -0.79 8.67
CA SER A 172 -26.58 0.45 9.28
C SER A 172 -25.49 1.52 9.19
N SER A 173 -25.85 2.72 8.74
CA SER A 173 -24.95 3.86 8.61
C SER A 173 -25.66 5.13 9.07
N GLY A 174 -24.97 5.97 9.85
CA GLY A 174 -25.50 7.26 10.30
C GLY A 174 -26.72 7.19 11.22
N HIS A 175 -27.10 6.02 11.72
CA HIS A 175 -28.21 5.85 12.64
C HIS A 175 -27.75 5.93 14.10
N ASN A 176 -28.46 6.69 14.92
CA ASN A 176 -28.32 6.63 16.38
C ASN A 176 -29.29 5.57 16.94
N ILE A 177 -28.75 4.39 17.26
CA ILE A 177 -29.53 3.26 17.76
C ILE A 177 -29.76 3.45 19.28
N SER A 178 -30.96 3.90 19.63
CA SER A 178 -31.32 4.15 21.04
C SER A 178 -31.69 2.88 21.83
N ARG A 179 -32.24 1.87 21.16
CA ARG A 179 -32.65 0.59 21.78
C ARG A 179 -32.61 -0.54 20.75
N ALA A 180 -32.09 -1.69 21.15
CA ALA A 180 -32.15 -2.94 20.40
C ALA A 180 -32.65 -4.05 21.32
N THR A 181 -33.63 -4.82 20.84
CA THR A 181 -34.20 -5.96 21.56
C THR A 181 -34.23 -7.18 20.66
N PHE A 182 -34.13 -8.35 21.28
CA PHE A 182 -34.25 -9.64 20.66
C PHE A 182 -35.42 -10.38 21.30
N MET A 183 -36.28 -10.96 20.45
CA MET A 183 -37.42 -11.76 20.89
C MET A 183 -37.36 -13.10 20.15
N SER A 184 -37.39 -14.18 20.92
CA SER A 184 -37.47 -15.53 20.37
C SER A 184 -38.91 -15.83 19.96
N ALA A 185 -39.12 -16.57 18.87
CA ALA A 185 -40.46 -16.99 18.47
C ALA A 185 -41.12 -17.93 19.50
N VAL A 186 -40.31 -18.63 20.30
CA VAL A 186 -40.76 -19.60 21.30
C VAL A 186 -40.97 -18.95 22.67
N SER A 187 -40.10 -18.01 23.03
CA SER A 187 -40.17 -17.25 24.28
C SER A 187 -40.50 -15.82 23.91
N SER A 188 -41.78 -15.43 24.01
CA SER A 188 -42.31 -14.07 23.73
C SER A 188 -41.76 -12.99 24.67
N GLN A 189 -40.65 -13.25 25.35
CA GLN A 189 -39.96 -12.34 26.23
C GLN A 189 -38.92 -11.54 25.44
N GLU A 190 -39.07 -10.23 25.44
CA GLU A 190 -38.06 -9.32 24.87
C GLU A 190 -36.83 -9.25 25.78
N LYS A 191 -35.65 -9.45 25.19
CA LYS A 191 -34.35 -9.30 25.85
C LYS A 191 -33.61 -8.13 25.21
N GLN A 192 -33.07 -7.22 26.03
CA GLN A 192 -32.19 -6.18 25.52
C GLN A 192 -30.85 -6.78 25.08
N VAL A 193 -30.33 -6.34 23.94
CA VAL A 193 -29.12 -6.91 23.33
C VAL A 193 -28.08 -5.85 23.07
N GLU A 194 -26.81 -6.27 23.09
CA GLU A 194 -25.69 -5.41 22.74
C GLU A 194 -25.57 -5.27 21.22
N VAL A 195 -25.30 -4.04 20.77
CA VAL A 195 -25.02 -3.70 19.38
C VAL A 195 -23.58 -3.27 19.26
N LEU A 196 -22.81 -3.93 18.39
CA LEU A 196 -21.46 -3.54 18.02
C LEU A 196 -21.51 -2.85 16.67
N GLU A 197 -20.87 -1.70 16.53
CA GLU A 197 -20.86 -0.95 15.27
C GLU A 197 -19.48 -1.01 14.61
N TYR A 198 -19.46 -1.23 13.29
CA TYR A 198 -18.26 -1.18 12.48
C TYR A 198 -18.45 -0.21 11.29
N PRO A 199 -18.17 1.10 11.50
CA PRO A 199 -18.46 2.15 10.54
C PRO A 199 -17.73 2.01 9.20
N LEU A 200 -16.54 1.40 9.19
CA LEU A 200 -15.74 1.22 7.97
C LEU A 200 -16.44 0.38 6.89
N ARG A 201 -17.49 -0.36 7.25
CA ARG A 201 -18.29 -1.16 6.31
C ARG A 201 -19.79 -0.93 6.44
N ASP A 202 -20.20 0.10 7.17
CA ASP A 202 -21.60 0.36 7.47
C ASP A 202 -22.32 -0.88 7.99
N GLN A 203 -21.65 -1.63 8.88
CA GLN A 203 -22.16 -2.87 9.45
C GLN A 203 -22.35 -2.72 10.95
N ILE A 204 -23.37 -3.38 11.47
CA ILE A 204 -23.61 -3.57 12.90
C ILE A 204 -23.77 -5.06 13.18
N ALA A 205 -23.40 -5.47 14.39
CA ALA A 205 -23.60 -6.82 14.88
C ALA A 205 -24.49 -6.77 16.13
N ILE A 206 -25.61 -7.48 16.08
CA ILE A 206 -26.45 -7.71 17.24
C ILE A 206 -26.01 -9.04 17.85
N VAL A 207 -25.56 -9.00 19.11
CA VAL A 207 -25.11 -10.19 19.85
C VAL A 207 -26.34 -10.82 20.52
N ALA A 208 -26.74 -12.00 20.03
CA ALA A 208 -27.88 -12.73 20.55
C ALA A 208 -27.56 -13.32 21.94
N PRO A 209 -28.54 -13.36 22.87
CA PRO A 209 -28.35 -13.94 24.20
C PRO A 209 -28.28 -15.47 24.18
N GLU A 210 -28.76 -16.10 23.12
CA GLU A 210 -28.81 -17.54 22.89
C GLU A 210 -28.51 -17.85 21.42
N ALA A 211 -28.05 -19.06 21.12
CA ALA A 211 -27.77 -19.48 19.75
C ALA A 211 -29.07 -19.53 18.93
N LEU A 212 -29.04 -18.92 17.74
CA LEU A 212 -30.12 -19.00 16.76
C LEU A 212 -29.98 -20.32 16.02
N LEU A 213 -31.02 -21.16 16.05
CA LEU A 213 -31.06 -22.51 15.48
C LEU A 213 -32.12 -22.62 14.39
#